data_AF-A0A090VEW3-F1
#
_entry.id   AF-A0A090VEW3-F1
#
_cell.length_a   1.000
_cell.length_b   1.000
_cell.length_c   1.000
_cell.angle_alpha   90.00
_cell.angle_beta   90.00
_cell.angle_gamma   90.00
#
_symmetry.space_group_name_H-M   'P 1'
#
loop_
_entity.id
_entity.type
_entity.pdbx_description
1 polymer ?
#
loop_
_entity_poly.entity_id
_entity_poly.type
_entity_poly.pdbx_seq_one_letter_code
_entity_poly.pdbx_strand_id
1 'polypeptide(L)'
;MKADKLDDKLNEIDLFGDKKIQFNVIDIVAKFVKWMLYIILIMIVTDLLNLTMISEGIKSVIGYLPKLITALAIFVIGLLFANFVKKSLQSFFESMELSGGKMISQSIFMLLLIFISITALNQAGVDTEIITSNITMILAAFLLAFALAVGLGAQKVVGDLFRTFYTRKIYEVGQIIEFNDIKGEIESIDGISVTLKTTTGKIVIPIKDIVESQVRVQD
;
A
#
# COMPACT_ATOMS: atom_id res chain seq x y z
N MET A 1 15.89 -9.55 25.68
CA MET A 1 15.38 -8.16 25.47
C MET A 1 15.21 -7.74 24.01
N LYS A 2 16.16 -7.95 23.08
CA LYS A 2 15.94 -7.62 21.64
C LYS A 2 15.18 -8.71 20.88
N ALA A 3 15.40 -9.99 21.20
CA ALA A 3 14.69 -11.12 20.60
C ALA A 3 13.22 -11.16 21.03
N ASP A 4 12.93 -11.02 22.33
CA ASP A 4 11.55 -10.98 22.84
C ASP A 4 10.68 -9.91 22.16
N LYS A 5 11.24 -8.70 21.93
CA LYS A 5 10.54 -7.63 21.20
C LYS A 5 10.29 -7.95 19.73
N LEU A 6 11.12 -8.80 19.12
CA LEU A 6 10.92 -9.25 17.76
C LEU A 6 9.82 -10.32 17.71
N ASP A 7 9.81 -11.25 18.66
CA ASP A 7 8.78 -12.27 18.82
C ASP A 7 7.40 -11.62 18.99
N ASP A 8 7.27 -10.63 19.88
CA ASP A 8 6.03 -9.88 20.09
C ASP A 8 5.51 -9.26 18.78
N LYS A 9 6.40 -8.61 18.03
CA LYS A 9 6.04 -7.96 16.76
C LYS A 9 5.65 -8.94 15.66
N LEU A 10 6.25 -10.13 15.63
CA LEU A 10 5.93 -11.16 14.64
C LEU A 10 4.61 -11.86 14.98
N ASN A 11 4.34 -12.09 16.26
CA ASN A 11 3.13 -12.75 16.73
C ASN A 11 1.87 -11.86 16.60
N GLU A 12 2.04 -10.54 16.54
CA GLU A 12 0.96 -9.59 16.22
C GLU A 12 0.55 -9.60 14.73
N ILE A 13 1.33 -10.23 13.85
CA ILE A 13 1.05 -10.22 12.41
C ILE A 13 0.03 -11.30 12.10
N ASP A 14 -1.20 -10.85 11.87
CA ASP A 14 -2.32 -11.72 11.51
C ASP A 14 -2.22 -12.12 10.03
N LEU A 15 -1.48 -13.20 9.76
CA LEU A 15 -1.16 -13.67 8.41
C LEU A 15 -2.33 -14.45 7.77
N PHE A 16 -3.12 -15.19 8.57
CA PHE A 16 -4.17 -16.11 8.09
C PHE A 16 -5.28 -16.35 9.12
N GLY A 17 -5.96 -15.31 9.62
CA GLY A 17 -7.03 -15.44 10.62
C GLY A 17 -6.56 -15.99 11.96
N ASP A 18 -7.51 -16.34 12.86
CA ASP A 18 -7.33 -16.61 14.31
C ASP A 18 -6.24 -17.63 14.74
N LYS A 19 -5.49 -18.24 13.82
CA LYS A 19 -4.33 -19.07 14.14
C LYS A 19 -3.09 -18.19 14.40
N LYS A 20 -2.88 -17.86 15.68
CA LYS A 20 -1.61 -17.31 16.18
C LYS A 20 -0.50 -18.36 16.05
N ILE A 21 0.35 -18.22 15.04
CA ILE A 21 1.61 -18.97 14.96
C ILE A 21 2.54 -18.38 16.02
N GLN A 22 2.84 -19.14 17.08
CA GLN A 22 3.79 -18.72 18.10
C GLN A 22 5.21 -18.84 17.54
N PHE A 23 5.76 -17.73 17.06
CA PHE A 23 7.16 -17.65 16.67
C PHE A 23 8.01 -17.43 17.92
N ASN A 24 8.94 -18.35 18.18
CA ASN A 24 10.02 -18.20 19.13
C ASN A 24 11.33 -18.14 18.35
N VAL A 25 11.84 -16.93 18.10
CA VAL A 25 13.07 -16.71 17.33
C VAL A 25 14.27 -17.33 18.05
N ILE A 26 14.30 -17.32 19.38
CA ILE A 26 15.38 -17.92 20.18
C ILE A 26 15.45 -19.43 19.95
N ASP A 27 14.30 -20.13 19.99
CA ASP A 27 14.25 -21.57 19.76
C ASP A 27 14.66 -21.95 18.34
N ILE A 28 14.26 -21.15 17.34
CA ILE A 28 14.64 -21.36 15.94
C ILE A 28 16.15 -21.20 15.77
N VAL A 29 16.72 -20.12 16.32
CA VAL A 29 18.17 -19.86 16.25
C VAL A 29 18.94 -20.93 17.02
N ALA A 30 18.49 -21.33 18.20
CA ALA A 30 19.14 -22.38 18.99
C ALA A 30 19.15 -23.73 18.27
N LYS A 31 18.03 -24.14 17.67
CA LYS A 31 17.95 -25.35 16.84
C LYS A 31 18.87 -25.28 15.63
N PHE A 32 18.93 -24.12 14.98
CA PHE A 32 19.80 -23.88 13.83
C PHE A 32 21.28 -23.99 14.19
N VAL A 33 21.72 -23.33 15.27
CA VAL A 33 23.11 -23.41 15.76
C VAL A 33 23.46 -24.84 16.16
N LYS A 34 22.55 -25.56 16.84
CA LYS A 34 22.77 -26.96 17.21
C LYS A 34 23.04 -27.84 15.98
N TRP A 35 22.23 -27.70 14.93
CA TRP A 35 22.42 -28.45 13.69
C TRP A 35 23.72 -28.07 12.98
N MET A 36 24.10 -26.79 12.99
CA MET A 36 25.39 -26.36 12.45
C MET A 36 26.58 -27.04 13.12
N LEU A 37 26.56 -27.15 14.45
CA LEU A 37 27.64 -27.81 15.19
C LEU A 37 27.80 -29.28 14.78
N TYR A 38 26.70 -30.00 14.57
CA TYR A 38 26.76 -31.38 14.06
C TYR A 38 27.36 -31.45 12.65
N ILE A 39 26.99 -30.54 11.75
CA ILE A 39 27.51 -30.49 10.38
C ILE A 39 29.02 -30.21 10.37
N ILE A 40 29.49 -29.29 11.22
CA ILE A 40 30.92 -28.98 11.37
C ILE A 40 31.68 -30.21 11.90
N LEU A 41 31.12 -30.91 12.89
CA LEU A 41 31.73 -32.12 13.43
C LEU A 41 31.83 -33.23 12.38
N ILE A 42 30.78 -33.44 11.59
CA ILE A 42 30.79 -34.39 10.47
C ILE A 42 31.85 -33.99 9.44
N MET A 43 31.98 -32.71 9.09
CA MET A 43 33.02 -32.23 8.18
C MET A 43 34.43 -32.58 8.67
N ILE A 44 34.71 -32.38 9.96
CA ILE A 44 36.02 -32.70 10.54
C ILE A 44 36.28 -34.21 10.43
N VAL A 45 35.29 -35.03 10.76
CA VAL A 45 35.41 -36.50 10.65
C VAL A 45 35.62 -36.94 9.20
N THR A 46 34.91 -36.37 8.24
CA THR A 46 35.04 -36.74 6.83
C THR A 46 36.39 -36.27 6.24
N ASP A 47 36.91 -35.12 6.67
CA ASP A 47 38.27 -34.68 6.32
C ASP A 47 39.33 -35.64 6.87
N LEU A 48 39.21 -36.06 8.13
CA LEU A 48 40.13 -37.04 8.74
C LEU A 48 40.11 -38.40 8.04
N LEU A 49 38.94 -38.80 7.52
CA LEU A 49 38.76 -40.05 6.77
C LEU A 49 39.14 -39.92 5.28
N ASN A 50 39.65 -38.77 4.83
CA ASN A 50 39.96 -38.46 3.44
C ASN A 50 38.75 -38.62 2.49
N LEU A 51 37.54 -38.38 2.98
CA LEU A 51 36.30 -38.42 2.19
C LEU A 51 36.06 -37.06 1.52
N THR A 52 36.97 -36.67 0.62
CA THR A 52 37.05 -35.32 0.04
C THR A 52 35.74 -34.86 -0.59
N MET A 53 35.06 -35.71 -1.36
CA MET A 53 33.77 -35.38 -2.00
C MET A 53 32.69 -35.00 -0.98
N ILE A 54 32.66 -35.68 0.18
CA ILE A 54 31.66 -35.39 1.23
C ILE A 54 32.02 -34.08 1.93
N SER A 55 33.29 -33.87 2.28
CA SER A 55 33.76 -32.63 2.90
C SER A 55 33.50 -31.39 2.03
N GLU A 56 33.77 -31.48 0.72
CA GLU A 56 33.49 -30.40 -0.23
C GLU A 56 31.99 -30.09 -0.35
N GLY A 57 31.14 -31.13 -0.39
CA GLY A 57 29.69 -30.97 -0.34
C GLY A 57 29.24 -30.22 0.92
N ILE A 58 29.78 -30.56 2.08
CA ILE A 58 29.47 -29.87 3.34
C ILE A 58 29.99 -28.42 3.31
N LYS A 59 31.19 -28.16 2.79
CA LYS A 59 31.74 -26.80 2.65
C LYS A 59 30.84 -25.92 1.78
N SER A 60 30.27 -26.47 0.70
CA SER A 60 29.28 -25.78 -0.13
C SER A 60 28.01 -25.42 0.65
N VAL A 61 27.49 -26.35 1.46
CA VAL A 61 26.32 -26.08 2.33
C VAL A 61 26.63 -24.97 3.33
N ILE A 62 27.78 -25.01 4.02
CA ILE A 62 28.20 -23.95 4.95
C ILE A 62 28.36 -22.62 4.22
N GLY A 63 28.93 -22.61 3.00
CA GLY A 63 29.06 -21.41 2.18
C GLY A 63 27.72 -20.80 1.74
N TYR A 64 26.63 -21.58 1.74
CA TYR A 64 25.28 -21.12 1.43
C TYR A 64 24.56 -20.48 2.62
N LEU A 65 24.96 -20.81 3.86
CA LEU A 65 24.31 -20.30 5.07
C LEU A 65 24.29 -18.76 5.19
N PRO A 66 25.37 -18.01 4.88
CA PRO A 66 25.34 -16.55 4.91
C PRO A 66 24.25 -15.95 4.02
N LYS A 67 23.99 -16.56 2.85
CA LYS A 67 22.92 -16.16 1.93
C LYS A 67 21.55 -16.41 2.56
N LEU A 68 21.35 -17.59 3.14
CA LEU A 68 20.10 -17.91 3.86
C LEU A 68 19.82 -16.97 5.03
N ILE A 69 20.83 -16.64 5.82
CA ILE A 69 20.68 -15.69 6.95
C ILE A 69 20.28 -14.32 6.43
N THR A 70 20.90 -13.86 5.34
CA THR A 70 20.58 -12.58 4.69
C THR A 70 19.15 -12.57 4.15
N ALA A 71 18.72 -13.64 3.49
CA ALA A 71 17.36 -13.82 3.00
C ALA A 71 16.33 -13.78 4.13
N LEU A 72 16.58 -14.50 5.22
CA LEU A 72 15.71 -14.51 6.40
C LEU A 72 15.63 -13.12 7.06
N ALA A 73 16.77 -12.42 7.18
CA ALA A 73 16.79 -11.07 7.73
C ALA A 73 15.96 -10.12 6.87
N ILE A 74 16.11 -10.17 5.54
CA ILE A 74 15.31 -9.37 4.60
C ILE A 74 13.83 -9.70 4.72
N PHE A 75 13.47 -10.98 4.80
CA PHE A 75 12.08 -11.40 4.96
C PHE A 75 11.48 -10.85 6.27
N VAL A 76 12.17 -11.01 7.39
CA VAL A 76 11.70 -10.55 8.71
C VAL A 76 11.57 -9.02 8.75
N ILE A 77 12.60 -8.30 8.30
CA ILE A 77 12.58 -6.83 8.27
C ILE A 77 11.47 -6.34 7.33
N GLY A 78 11.35 -6.94 6.16
CA GLY A 78 10.31 -6.63 5.19
C GLY A 78 8.92 -6.89 5.75
N LEU A 79 8.71 -8.02 6.43
CA LEU A 79 7.42 -8.37 7.03
C LEU A 79 6.99 -7.36 8.10
N LEU A 80 7.93 -6.93 8.97
CA LEU A 80 7.69 -5.87 9.95
C LEU A 80 7.32 -4.55 9.26
N PHE A 81 8.04 -4.20 8.20
CA PHE A 81 7.76 -3.01 7.39
C PHE A 81 6.38 -3.07 6.73
N ALA A 82 6.02 -4.20 6.12
CA ALA A 82 4.71 -4.39 5.50
C ALA A 82 3.58 -4.26 6.53
N ASN A 83 3.75 -4.84 7.72
CA ASN A 83 2.77 -4.71 8.79
C ASN A 83 2.66 -3.27 9.31
N PHE A 84 3.77 -2.55 9.40
CA PHE A 84 3.77 -1.13 9.72
C PHE A 84 2.95 -0.33 8.68
N VAL A 85 3.21 -0.53 7.39
CA VAL A 85 2.46 0.11 6.30
C VAL A 85 0.96 -0.21 6.38
N LYS A 86 0.60 -1.48 6.63
CA LYS A 86 -0.79 -1.91 6.82
C LYS A 86 -1.47 -1.12 7.94
N LYS A 87 -0.84 -1.06 9.13
CA LYS A 87 -1.38 -0.34 10.29
C LYS A 87 -1.52 1.15 10.00
N SER A 88 -0.52 1.77 9.36
CA SER A 88 -0.55 3.19 8.98
C SER A 88 -1.68 3.51 7.99
N LEU A 89 -1.85 2.69 6.95
CA LEU A 89 -2.93 2.87 5.97
C LEU A 89 -4.29 2.67 6.64
N GLN A 90 -4.43 1.67 7.51
CA GLN A 90 -5.68 1.42 8.20
C GLN A 90 -6.07 2.63 9.06
N SER A 91 -5.15 3.15 9.88
CA SER A 91 -5.40 4.35 10.69
C SER A 91 -5.71 5.59 9.85
N PHE A 92 -5.04 5.75 8.71
CA PHE A 92 -5.32 6.85 7.77
C PHE A 92 -6.76 6.78 7.23
N PHE A 93 -7.18 5.62 6.72
CA PHE A 93 -8.55 5.47 6.19
C PHE A 93 -9.62 5.54 7.28
N GLU A 94 -9.35 5.02 8.48
CA GLU A 94 -10.25 5.15 9.63
C GLU A 94 -10.42 6.63 10.03
N SER A 95 -9.36 7.45 9.98
CA SER A 95 -9.44 8.88 10.27
C SER A 95 -10.27 9.69 9.27
N MET A 96 -10.49 9.15 8.08
CA MET A 96 -11.30 9.76 7.02
C MET A 96 -12.74 9.22 6.99
N GLU A 97 -13.13 8.37 7.95
CA GLU A 97 -14.43 7.67 7.98
C GLU A 97 -14.73 6.88 6.69
N LEU A 98 -13.68 6.45 5.97
CA LEU A 98 -13.81 5.75 4.70
C LEU A 98 -14.08 4.26 4.93
N SER A 99 -15.27 3.82 4.56
CA SER A 99 -15.63 2.41 4.55
C SER A 99 -14.77 1.67 3.51
N GLY A 100 -14.07 0.61 3.96
CA GLY A 100 -13.17 -0.19 3.11
C GLY A 100 -11.67 -0.04 3.39
N GLY A 101 -11.26 0.88 4.29
CA GLY A 101 -9.85 1.06 4.67
C GLY A 101 -9.13 -0.21 5.09
N LYS A 102 -9.81 -1.10 5.82
CA LYS A 102 -9.28 -2.40 6.25
C LYS A 102 -8.96 -3.33 5.06
N MET A 103 -9.84 -3.40 4.06
CA MET A 103 -9.64 -4.26 2.88
C MET A 103 -8.50 -3.74 2.00
N ILE A 104 -8.41 -2.42 1.81
CA ILE A 104 -7.33 -1.79 1.05
C ILE A 104 -5.99 -2.05 1.75
N SER A 105 -5.91 -1.78 3.05
CA SER A 105 -4.69 -1.98 3.84
C SER A 105 -4.23 -3.45 3.83
N GLN A 106 -5.17 -4.40 3.90
CA GLN A 106 -4.86 -5.83 3.78
C GLN A 106 -4.36 -6.21 2.38
N SER A 107 -4.93 -5.62 1.32
CA SER A 107 -4.50 -5.88 -0.06
C SER A 107 -3.08 -5.37 -0.30
N ILE A 108 -2.75 -4.17 0.20
CA ILE A 108 -1.40 -3.61 0.14
C ILE A 108 -0.41 -4.48 0.94
N PHE A 109 -0.80 -4.93 2.13
CA PHE A 109 0.02 -5.86 2.92
C PHE A 109 0.37 -7.14 2.14
N MET A 110 -0.63 -7.77 1.52
CA MET A 110 -0.44 -8.98 0.74
C MET A 110 0.47 -8.74 -0.47
N LEU A 111 0.32 -7.59 -1.15
CA LEU A 111 1.18 -7.21 -2.26
C LEU A 111 2.64 -7.04 -1.80
N LEU A 112 2.88 -6.31 -0.71
CA LEU A 112 4.21 -6.15 -0.15
C LEU A 112 4.81 -7.50 0.24
N LEU A 113 4.03 -8.38 0.88
CA LEU A 113 4.48 -9.70 1.30
C LEU A 113 4.97 -10.55 0.12
N ILE A 114 4.29 -10.48 -1.03
CA ILE A 114 4.73 -11.17 -2.26
C ILE A 114 6.12 -10.67 -2.69
N PHE A 115 6.31 -9.35 -2.81
CA PHE A 115 7.60 -8.78 -3.21
C PHE A 115 8.72 -9.04 -2.21
N ILE A 116 8.43 -8.97 -0.91
CA ILE A 116 9.39 -9.29 0.15
C ILE A 116 9.80 -10.76 0.06
N SER A 117 8.84 -11.66 -0.18
CA SER A 117 9.12 -13.09 -0.34
C SER A 117 9.99 -13.37 -1.56
N ILE A 118 9.67 -12.77 -2.71
CA ILE A 118 10.47 -12.88 -3.94
C ILE A 118 11.89 -12.35 -3.71
N THR A 119 12.01 -11.18 -3.08
CA THR A 119 13.32 -10.57 -2.77
C THR A 119 14.13 -11.47 -1.84
N ALA A 120 13.51 -12.04 -0.80
CA ALA A 120 14.16 -12.97 0.10
C ALA A 120 14.62 -14.25 -0.63
N LEU A 121 13.80 -14.80 -1.52
CA LEU A 121 14.15 -15.97 -2.34
C LEU A 121 15.35 -15.67 -3.26
N ASN A 122 15.35 -14.51 -3.93
CA ASN A 122 16.47 -14.07 -4.76
C ASN A 122 17.77 -13.98 -3.93
N GLN A 123 17.69 -13.43 -2.73
CA GLN A 123 18.83 -13.31 -1.82
C GLN A 123 19.28 -14.65 -1.24
N ALA A 124 18.37 -15.62 -1.15
CA ALA A 124 18.72 -17.00 -0.86
C ALA A 124 19.47 -17.65 -2.03
N GLY A 125 19.49 -17.07 -3.23
CA GLY A 125 20.12 -17.63 -4.42
C GLY A 125 19.17 -18.47 -5.28
N VAL A 126 17.86 -18.35 -5.03
CA VAL A 126 16.83 -18.90 -5.92
C VAL A 126 16.69 -17.97 -7.11
N ASP A 127 16.70 -18.53 -8.32
CA ASP A 127 16.38 -17.76 -9.52
C ASP A 127 14.89 -17.38 -9.52
N THR A 128 14.62 -16.10 -9.31
CA THR A 128 13.26 -15.56 -9.29
C THR A 128 12.94 -14.72 -10.52
N GLU A 129 13.80 -14.70 -11.55
CA GLU A 129 13.65 -13.76 -12.68
C GLU A 129 12.29 -13.91 -13.37
N ILE A 130 11.89 -15.14 -13.69
CA ILE A 130 10.62 -15.45 -14.32
C ILE A 130 9.43 -14.99 -13.45
N ILE A 131 9.51 -15.19 -12.14
CA ILE A 131 8.44 -14.82 -11.21
C ILE A 131 8.35 -13.30 -11.10
N THR A 132 9.47 -12.62 -10.87
CA THR A 132 9.55 -11.16 -10.78
C THR A 132 9.02 -10.50 -12.05
N SER A 133 9.43 -11.00 -13.22
CA SER A 133 8.99 -10.47 -14.51
C SER A 133 7.47 -10.60 -14.70
N ASN A 134 6.92 -11.79 -14.49
CA ASN A 134 5.48 -12.03 -14.65
C ASN A 134 4.63 -11.22 -13.65
N ILE A 135 5.03 -11.17 -12.37
CA ILE A 135 4.33 -10.38 -11.36
C ILE A 135 4.39 -8.88 -11.69
N THR A 136 5.55 -8.38 -12.15
CA THR A 136 5.70 -6.98 -12.54
C THR A 136 4.82 -6.66 -13.74
N MET A 137 4.73 -7.53 -14.74
CA MET A 137 3.86 -7.35 -15.91
C MET A 137 2.38 -7.34 -15.52
N ILE A 138 1.93 -8.28 -14.67
CA ILE A 138 0.55 -8.33 -14.19
C ILE A 138 0.22 -7.05 -13.40
N LEU A 139 1.11 -6.63 -12.51
CA LEU A 139 0.92 -5.43 -11.71
C LEU A 139 0.89 -4.18 -12.60
N ALA A 140 1.79 -4.07 -13.58
CA ALA A 140 1.81 -2.96 -14.53
C ALA A 140 0.50 -2.88 -15.33
N ALA A 141 0.00 -4.01 -15.82
CA ALA A 141 -1.28 -4.06 -16.54
C ALA A 141 -2.45 -3.66 -15.64
N PHE A 142 -2.49 -4.16 -14.40
CA PHE A 142 -3.52 -3.79 -13.43
C PHE A 142 -3.46 -2.31 -13.08
N LEU A 143 -2.28 -1.77 -12.78
CA LEU A 143 -2.10 -0.36 -12.44
C LEU A 143 -2.44 0.56 -13.62
N LEU A 144 -2.12 0.14 -14.85
CA LEU A 144 -2.52 0.88 -16.05
C LEU A 144 -4.05 0.91 -16.20
N ALA A 145 -4.71 -0.24 -16.08
CA ALA A 145 -6.17 -0.32 -16.15
C ALA A 145 -6.84 0.51 -15.03
N PHE A 146 -6.30 0.43 -13.81
CA PHE A 146 -6.77 1.20 -12.66
C PHE A 146 -6.57 2.70 -12.88
N ALA A 147 -5.39 3.13 -13.35
CA ALA A 147 -5.11 4.53 -13.64
C ALA A 147 -6.04 5.09 -14.71
N LEU A 148 -6.35 4.32 -15.76
CA LEU A 148 -7.31 4.71 -16.79
C LEU A 148 -8.74 4.79 -16.24
N ALA A 149 -9.17 3.79 -15.46
CA ALA A 149 -10.51 3.78 -14.87
C ALA A 149 -10.73 4.97 -13.93
N VAL A 150 -9.76 5.24 -13.04
CA VAL A 150 -9.82 6.39 -12.12
C VAL A 150 -9.67 7.71 -12.88
N GLY A 151 -8.72 7.82 -13.80
CA GLY A 151 -8.46 9.04 -14.55
C GLY A 151 -9.65 9.48 -15.39
N LEU A 152 -10.24 8.56 -16.15
CA LEU A 152 -11.43 8.82 -16.96
C LEU A 152 -12.68 9.01 -16.09
N GLY A 153 -12.80 8.23 -15.00
CA GLY A 153 -13.94 8.34 -14.07
C GLY A 153 -13.96 9.66 -13.29
N ALA A 154 -12.80 10.15 -12.86
CA ALA A 154 -12.66 11.40 -12.10
C ALA A 154 -12.65 12.65 -12.98
N GLN A 155 -12.50 12.52 -14.31
CA GLN A 155 -12.37 13.65 -15.24
C GLN A 155 -13.47 14.71 -15.06
N LYS A 156 -14.74 14.29 -14.90
CA LYS A 156 -15.87 15.22 -14.70
C LYS A 156 -15.78 15.96 -13.37
N VAL A 157 -15.52 15.24 -12.28
CA VAL A 157 -15.43 15.80 -10.92
C VAL A 157 -14.29 16.82 -10.83
N VAL A 158 -13.11 16.48 -11.38
CA VAL A 158 -11.97 17.38 -11.45
C VAL A 158 -12.30 18.61 -12.31
N GLY A 159 -12.97 18.41 -13.45
CA GLY A 159 -13.45 19.50 -14.30
C GLY A 159 -14.39 20.46 -13.56
N ASP A 160 -15.35 19.94 -12.81
CA ASP A 160 -16.28 20.76 -12.03
C ASP A 160 -15.58 21.50 -10.88
N LEU A 161 -14.56 20.89 -10.25
CA LEU A 161 -13.75 21.57 -9.25
C LEU A 161 -13.00 22.78 -9.83
N PHE A 162 -12.46 22.66 -11.06
CA PHE A 162 -11.86 23.79 -11.76
C PHE A 162 -12.89 24.85 -12.11
N ARG A 163 -14.09 24.47 -12.58
CA ARG A 163 -15.19 25.42 -12.82
C ARG A 163 -15.51 26.21 -11.56
N THR A 164 -15.64 25.56 -10.40
CA THR A 164 -15.84 26.23 -9.10
C THR A 164 -14.74 27.24 -8.78
N PHE A 165 -13.48 26.88 -9.00
CA PHE A 165 -12.35 27.79 -8.78
C PHE A 165 -12.45 29.05 -9.63
N TYR A 166 -12.89 28.95 -10.89
CA TYR A 166 -13.11 30.12 -11.74
C TYR A 166 -14.36 30.91 -11.34
N THR A 167 -15.48 30.25 -11.02
CA THR A 167 -16.72 30.91 -10.56
C THR A 167 -16.46 31.80 -9.34
N ARG A 168 -15.67 31.32 -8.36
CA ARG A 168 -15.27 32.10 -7.17
C ARG A 168 -14.42 33.35 -7.47
N LYS A 169 -13.86 33.47 -8.68
CA LYS A 169 -13.13 34.66 -9.13
C LYS A 169 -14.00 35.64 -9.93
N ILE A 170 -15.08 35.14 -10.52
CA ILE A 170 -15.96 35.93 -11.39
C ILE A 170 -17.11 36.54 -10.57
N TYR A 171 -17.63 35.79 -9.59
CA TYR A 171 -18.78 36.20 -8.80
C TYR A 171 -18.46 36.20 -7.31
N GLU A 172 -19.13 37.10 -6.59
CA GLU A 172 -18.99 37.28 -5.15
C GLU A 172 -20.28 36.90 -4.40
N VAL A 173 -20.13 36.41 -3.16
CA VAL A 173 -21.27 36.18 -2.27
C VAL A 173 -21.92 37.54 -1.94
N GLY A 174 -23.24 37.61 -2.06
CA GLY A 174 -24.03 38.84 -1.93
C GLY A 174 -24.35 39.53 -3.26
N GLN A 175 -23.74 39.09 -4.37
CA GLN A 175 -24.00 39.66 -5.69
C GLN A 175 -25.36 39.19 -6.23
N ILE A 176 -26.13 40.09 -6.84
CA ILE A 176 -27.40 39.75 -7.48
C ILE A 176 -27.11 39.34 -8.92
N ILE A 177 -27.49 38.10 -9.26
CA ILE A 177 -27.37 37.57 -10.62
C ILE A 177 -28.73 37.10 -11.15
N GLU A 178 -28.86 37.14 -12.46
CA GLU A 178 -29.97 36.56 -13.20
C GLU A 178 -29.45 35.45 -14.11
N PHE A 179 -29.96 34.24 -13.88
CA PHE A 179 -29.59 33.02 -14.58
C PHE A 179 -30.86 32.30 -15.02
N ASN A 180 -31.02 32.07 -16.34
CA ASN A 180 -32.21 31.40 -16.91
C ASN A 180 -33.55 31.93 -16.35
N ASP A 181 -33.73 33.25 -16.38
CA ASP A 181 -34.91 33.98 -15.87
C ASP A 181 -35.12 33.86 -14.33
N ILE A 182 -34.16 33.28 -13.61
CA ILE A 182 -34.14 33.21 -12.15
C ILE A 182 -33.24 34.32 -11.63
N LYS A 183 -33.84 35.31 -10.97
CA LYS A 183 -33.13 36.37 -10.27
C LYS A 183 -32.94 36.03 -8.79
N GLY A 184 -31.70 36.09 -8.31
CA GLY A 184 -31.38 35.80 -6.92
C GLY A 184 -30.05 36.39 -6.47
N GLU A 185 -29.88 36.50 -5.17
CA GLU A 185 -28.62 36.87 -4.53
C GLU A 185 -27.77 35.61 -4.31
N ILE A 186 -26.47 35.66 -4.64
CA ILE A 186 -25.55 34.56 -4.38
C ILE A 186 -25.36 34.41 -2.87
N GLU A 187 -25.88 33.33 -2.30
CA GLU A 187 -25.74 33.02 -0.88
C GLU A 187 -24.44 32.24 -0.60
N SER A 188 -24.11 31.26 -1.44
CA SER A 188 -22.89 30.46 -1.30
C SER A 188 -22.35 29.98 -2.65
N ILE A 189 -21.03 29.84 -2.73
CA ILE A 189 -20.32 29.15 -3.82
C ILE A 189 -19.58 27.95 -3.21
N ASP A 190 -20.26 26.81 -3.16
CA ASP A 190 -19.77 25.55 -2.60
C ASP A 190 -18.92 24.77 -3.60
N GLY A 191 -18.46 23.58 -3.22
CA GLY A 191 -17.46 22.83 -3.99
C GLY A 191 -17.83 22.52 -5.45
N ILE A 192 -19.12 22.33 -5.75
CA ILE A 192 -19.62 22.00 -7.09
C ILE A 192 -20.97 22.67 -7.41
N SER A 193 -21.39 23.67 -6.63
CA SER A 193 -22.70 24.33 -6.78
C SER A 193 -22.68 25.77 -6.32
N VAL A 194 -23.58 26.57 -6.88
CA VAL A 194 -23.91 27.91 -6.39
C VAL A 194 -25.32 27.87 -5.79
N THR A 195 -25.49 28.43 -4.61
CA THR A 195 -26.82 28.58 -4.00
C THR A 195 -27.31 30.01 -4.18
N LEU A 196 -28.45 30.18 -4.84
CA LEU A 196 -29.13 31.46 -5.00
C LEU A 196 -30.26 31.58 -3.99
N LYS A 197 -30.33 32.72 -3.30
CA LYS A 197 -31.47 33.12 -2.49
C LYS A 197 -32.43 33.94 -3.36
N THR A 198 -33.61 33.38 -3.60
CA THR A 198 -34.70 33.99 -4.39
C THR A 198 -35.86 34.40 -3.47
N THR A 199 -36.86 35.07 -4.03
CA THR A 199 -38.08 35.45 -3.30
C THR A 199 -38.91 34.25 -2.85
N THR A 200 -38.82 33.12 -3.56
CA THR A 200 -39.56 31.88 -3.27
C THR A 200 -38.79 30.88 -2.41
N GLY A 201 -37.50 31.14 -2.13
CA GLY A 201 -36.64 30.26 -1.35
C GLY A 201 -35.22 30.15 -1.91
N LYS A 202 -34.50 29.11 -1.50
CA LYS A 202 -33.13 28.84 -1.97
C LYS A 202 -33.15 27.86 -3.14
N ILE A 203 -32.29 28.11 -4.13
CA ILE A 203 -32.11 27.24 -5.30
C ILE A 203 -30.63 26.86 -5.38
N VAL A 204 -30.35 25.57 -5.44
CA VAL A 204 -28.99 25.03 -5.59
C VAL A 204 -28.77 24.70 -7.06
N ILE A 205 -27.80 25.36 -7.69
CA ILE A 205 -27.52 25.27 -9.12
C ILE A 205 -26.14 24.60 -9.29
N PRO A 206 -26.03 23.53 -10.09
CA PRO A 206 -24.73 22.95 -10.43
C PRO A 206 -23.78 24.00 -11.02
N ILE A 207 -22.52 24.01 -10.59
CA ILE A 207 -21.55 25.01 -11.05
C ILE A 207 -21.36 24.97 -12.58
N LYS A 208 -21.52 23.77 -13.15
CA LYS A 208 -21.45 23.53 -14.59
C LYS A 208 -22.45 24.40 -15.34
N ASP A 209 -23.68 24.50 -14.85
CA ASP A 209 -24.74 25.21 -15.55
C ASP A 209 -24.52 26.73 -15.51
N ILE A 210 -24.00 27.24 -14.39
CA ILE A 210 -23.60 28.66 -14.24
C ILE A 210 -22.48 29.02 -15.22
N VAL A 211 -21.47 28.16 -15.37
CA VAL A 211 -20.30 28.44 -16.23
C VAL A 211 -20.60 28.25 -17.71
N GLU A 212 -21.49 27.33 -18.07
CA GLU A 212 -21.84 27.02 -19.46
C GLU A 212 -23.00 27.88 -20.01
N SER A 213 -23.60 28.76 -19.18
CA SER A 213 -24.72 29.64 -19.57
C SER A 213 -24.36 31.11 -19.51
N GLN A 214 -25.19 31.95 -20.13
CA GLN A 214 -25.10 33.40 -19.96
C GLN A 214 -25.70 33.79 -18.60
N VAL A 215 -24.95 34.56 -17.82
CA VAL A 215 -25.38 35.11 -16.52
C VAL A 215 -25.35 36.62 -16.62
N ARG A 216 -26.44 37.28 -16.21
CA ARG A 216 -26.47 38.74 -16.09
C ARG A 216 -26.15 39.12 -14.65
N VAL A 217 -25.19 40.03 -14.50
CA VAL A 217 -24.83 40.63 -13.22
C VAL A 217 -25.53 41.99 -13.13
N GLN A 218 -26.19 42.27 -11.99
CA GLN A 218 -26.66 43.61 -11.69
C GLN A 218 -25.64 44.33 -10.80
N ASP A 219 -25.22 45.52 -11.24
CA ASP A 219 -24.39 46.45 -10.46
C ASP A 219 -25.17 47.11 -9.32
#